data_AF-A0A5B0NSB9-F1
#
_entry.id   AF-A0A5B0NSB9-F1
#
_cell.length_a   1.000
_cell.length_b   1.000
_cell.length_c   1.000
_cell.angle_alpha   90.00
_cell.angle_beta   90.00
_cell.angle_gamma   90.00
#
_symmetry.space_group_name_H-M   'P 1'
#
loop_
_entity.id
_entity.type
_entity.pdbx_description
1 polymer ?
#
loop_
_entity_poly.entity_id
_entity_poly.type
_entity_poly.pdbx_seq_one_letter_code
_entity_poly.pdbx_strand_id
1 'polypeptide(L)'
;MLIQSQASRKNKVAEIFISGNPPSHLSSNISIIFCLNSRLTLITITDSYLPLNHHRRFLLPIKNQTMLSLRFSCAPRSAWETLRRQIRSLENTLESEITTYAKLCTSVSTAYSSNGKLSERTITESREVEERIEDNLKQLSLQVDQIYRLLQTSSVAPTGSMTHACNRHKEVLQEYERDFKRTRTSLRECEQRASLLSSVRSEISSFKSSQIASEQDRHLNDRSSINSSHRLADDVLGQAYETRYQFSNQRRTLFNSNSRMGSVIATVPGVNSLISMINSRRRRDTLILATVAGGCTFMLLLLTFR
;
A
#
# COMPACT_ATOMS: atom_id res chain seq x y z
N MET A 1 -15.18 19.04 -31.07
CA MET A 1 -15.49 19.35 -32.47
C MET A 1 -15.06 18.16 -33.29
N LEU A 2 -16.02 17.45 -33.91
CA LEU A 2 -15.81 16.27 -34.74
C LEU A 2 -15.04 16.62 -36.01
N ILE A 3 -13.98 15.88 -36.35
CA ILE A 3 -13.52 15.76 -37.74
C ILE A 3 -13.15 14.29 -38.00
N GLN A 4 -14.02 13.59 -38.74
CA GLN A 4 -13.66 12.39 -39.49
C GLN A 4 -12.66 12.76 -40.59
N SER A 5 -11.74 11.87 -40.94
CA SER A 5 -11.12 11.91 -42.27
C SER A 5 -10.88 10.51 -42.83
N GLN A 6 -11.40 10.34 -44.05
CA GLN A 6 -11.43 9.14 -44.86
C GLN A 6 -10.03 8.77 -45.38
N ALA A 7 -9.74 7.47 -45.37
CA ALA A 7 -8.53 6.92 -45.97
C ALA A 7 -8.64 6.92 -47.50
N SER A 8 -7.97 7.85 -48.18
CA SER A 8 -7.76 7.77 -49.63
C SER A 8 -6.34 7.32 -49.96
N ARG A 9 -6.22 6.09 -50.45
CA ARG A 9 -4.99 5.55 -51.04
C ARG A 9 -4.76 6.27 -52.36
N LYS A 10 -3.73 7.13 -52.42
CA LYS A 10 -2.95 7.60 -53.59
C LYS A 10 -2.70 9.11 -53.50
N ASN A 11 -1.76 9.50 -52.65
CA ASN A 11 -0.78 10.55 -52.93
C ASN A 11 0.14 10.71 -51.70
N LYS A 12 1.46 10.67 -51.91
CA LYS A 12 2.45 10.97 -50.88
C LYS A 12 2.50 12.49 -50.69
N VAL A 13 1.59 13.04 -49.90
CA VAL A 13 1.67 14.43 -49.44
C VAL A 13 1.78 14.39 -47.92
N ALA A 14 2.84 15.02 -47.40
CA ALA A 14 3.00 15.23 -45.97
C ALA A 14 2.18 16.46 -45.59
N GLU A 15 1.02 16.27 -44.95
CA GLU A 15 0.28 17.36 -44.32
C GLU A 15 0.88 17.66 -42.95
N ILE A 16 1.25 18.92 -42.72
CA ILE A 16 1.75 19.44 -41.45
C ILE A 16 0.56 20.10 -40.75
N PHE A 17 0.06 19.50 -39.67
CA PHE A 17 -1.00 20.11 -38.87
C PHE A 17 -0.39 20.77 -37.62
N ILE A 18 -0.39 22.10 -37.58
CA ILE A 18 0.04 22.88 -36.40
C ILE A 18 -1.22 23.26 -35.64
N SER A 19 -1.51 22.55 -34.53
CA SER A 19 -2.57 22.95 -33.61
C SER A 19 -1.93 23.60 -32.39
N GLY A 20 -1.98 24.94 -32.33
CA GLY A 20 -1.56 25.72 -31.16
C GLY A 20 -2.77 26.41 -30.54
N ASN A 21 -3.02 26.16 -29.25
CA ASN A 21 -3.88 27.03 -28.43
C ASN A 21 -2.95 27.95 -27.60
N PRO A 22 -3.29 29.24 -27.41
CA PRO A 22 -2.39 30.21 -26.78
C PRO A 22 -2.26 29.96 -25.26
N PRO A 23 -1.06 30.05 -24.66
CA PRO A 23 -0.87 29.77 -23.24
C PRO A 23 -0.90 31.05 -22.40
N SER A 24 -1.65 31.04 -21.30
CA SER A 24 -1.32 31.85 -20.14
C SER A 24 -0.46 31.00 -19.19
N HIS A 25 0.82 31.38 -19.09
CA HIS A 25 1.89 30.90 -18.19
C HIS A 25 2.70 29.65 -18.59
N LEU A 26 3.95 29.94 -19.00
CA LEU A 26 5.20 29.17 -18.92
C LEU A 26 5.14 27.64 -19.12
N SER A 27 5.06 27.22 -20.39
CA SER A 27 5.81 26.09 -20.97
C SER A 27 5.21 25.78 -22.36
N SER A 28 5.73 26.42 -23.41
CA SER A 28 5.28 26.16 -24.78
C SER A 28 5.84 24.82 -25.27
N ASN A 29 5.08 23.75 -25.13
CA ASN A 29 5.41 22.45 -25.73
C ASN A 29 4.84 22.38 -27.16
N ILE A 30 5.70 22.49 -28.17
CA ILE A 30 5.29 22.27 -29.56
C ILE A 30 5.38 20.76 -29.84
N SER A 31 4.23 20.14 -30.12
CA SER A 31 4.16 18.73 -30.52
C SER A 31 3.93 18.63 -32.03
N ILE A 32 4.86 17.99 -32.74
CA ILE A 32 4.74 17.74 -34.19
C ILE A 32 4.48 16.26 -34.40
N ILE A 33 3.38 15.93 -35.08
CA ILE A 33 3.02 14.54 -35.42
C ILE A 33 3.47 14.28 -36.85
N PHE A 34 4.35 13.29 -37.03
CA PHE A 34 4.68 12.76 -38.34
C PHE A 34 3.96 11.43 -38.58
N CYS A 35 3.31 11.31 -39.74
CA CYS A 35 2.70 10.07 -40.19
C CYS A 35 3.47 9.56 -41.42
N LEU A 36 4.30 8.53 -41.24
CA LEU A 36 4.99 7.85 -42.34
C LEU A 36 4.68 6.35 -42.29
N ASN A 37 4.19 5.79 -43.40
CA ASN A 37 3.94 4.35 -43.57
C ASN A 37 3.20 3.69 -42.38
N SER A 38 2.03 4.23 -42.04
CA SER A 38 1.11 3.65 -41.06
C SER A 38 1.64 3.53 -39.62
N ARG A 39 2.65 4.32 -39.23
CA ARG A 39 3.04 4.49 -37.82
C ARG A 39 3.03 5.96 -37.42
N LEU A 40 2.24 6.30 -36.40
CA LEU A 40 2.30 7.61 -35.73
C LEU A 40 3.55 7.65 -34.86
N THR A 41 4.39 8.67 -35.07
CA THR A 41 5.53 8.95 -34.20
C THR A 41 5.33 10.34 -33.61
N LEU A 42 5.21 10.43 -32.27
CA LEU A 42 5.04 11.68 -31.54
C LEU A 42 6.41 12.12 -30.99
N ILE A 43 6.88 13.28 -31.43
CA ILE A 43 8.10 13.89 -30.91
C ILE A 43 7.69 15.17 -30.19
N THR A 44 7.78 15.15 -28.87
CA THR A 44 7.63 16.31 -28.00
C THR A 44 8.99 16.96 -27.81
N ILE A 45 9.17 18.17 -28.34
CA ILE A 45 10.35 18.99 -28.07
C ILE A 45 9.99 19.90 -26.90
N THR A 46 10.47 19.54 -25.71
CA THR A 46 10.47 20.43 -24.54
C THR A 46 11.64 21.40 -24.68
N ASP A 47 11.33 22.67 -24.87
CA ASP A 47 12.32 23.74 -25.01
C ASP A 47 13.00 23.98 -23.65
N SER A 48 14.32 23.85 -23.61
CA SER A 48 15.15 24.29 -22.50
C SER A 48 16.34 25.02 -23.08
N TYR A 49 16.12 26.32 -23.33
CA TYR A 49 17.09 27.40 -23.47
C TYR A 49 18.22 27.19 -24.50
N LEU A 50 18.05 27.81 -25.66
CA LEU A 50 19.12 28.17 -26.62
C LEU A 50 19.81 29.49 -26.17
N PRO A 51 20.99 29.85 -26.73
CA PRO A 51 20.90 30.69 -27.93
C PRO A 51 21.89 30.37 -29.06
N LEU A 52 21.35 30.53 -30.28
CA LEU A 52 21.94 30.96 -31.57
C LEU A 52 23.38 30.52 -31.93
N ASN A 53 23.53 29.73 -33.01
CA ASN A 53 23.72 30.31 -34.35
C ASN A 53 23.86 29.25 -35.47
N HIS A 54 23.43 29.66 -36.67
CA HIS A 54 23.71 29.10 -38.01
C HIS A 54 23.17 27.71 -38.44
N HIS A 55 22.16 27.80 -39.32
CA HIS A 55 21.96 27.00 -40.53
C HIS A 55 22.96 25.84 -40.77
N ARG A 56 22.58 24.60 -40.48
CA ARG A 56 22.96 23.44 -41.32
C ARG A 56 21.86 22.38 -41.32
N ARG A 57 21.38 22.04 -42.52
CA ARG A 57 20.59 20.83 -42.79
C ARG A 57 21.41 19.62 -42.36
N PHE A 58 20.90 18.84 -41.41
CA PHE A 58 21.52 17.59 -41.00
C PHE A 58 20.81 16.42 -41.70
N LEU A 59 21.35 16.01 -42.85
CA LEU A 59 21.05 14.73 -43.48
C LEU A 59 21.87 13.65 -42.74
N LEU A 60 21.22 12.82 -41.92
CA LEU A 60 21.84 11.62 -41.37
C LEU A 60 21.47 10.40 -42.22
N PRO A 61 22.45 9.52 -42.54
CA PRO A 61 22.25 8.36 -43.39
C PRO A 61 21.49 7.28 -42.64
N ILE A 62 20.51 6.68 -43.31
CA ILE A 62 19.75 5.53 -42.83
C ILE A 62 20.67 4.31 -42.88
N LYS A 63 21.42 4.07 -41.79
CA LYS A 63 22.10 2.79 -41.59
C LYS A 63 21.10 1.85 -40.92
N ASN A 64 20.71 0.82 -41.67
CA ASN A 64 19.89 -0.30 -41.22
C ASN A 64 20.34 -0.79 -39.83
N GLN A 65 19.58 -0.43 -38.81
CA GLN A 65 19.50 -1.19 -37.57
C GLN A 65 18.06 -1.67 -37.49
N THR A 66 17.88 -2.98 -37.54
CA THR A 66 16.71 -3.69 -37.07
C THR A 66 16.49 -3.29 -35.61
N MET A 67 15.77 -2.20 -35.41
CA MET A 67 15.40 -1.68 -34.11
C MET A 67 14.45 -2.69 -33.48
N LEU A 68 15.03 -3.54 -32.62
CA LEU A 68 14.34 -4.29 -31.59
C LEU A 68 13.26 -3.35 -31.03
N SER A 69 12.00 -3.63 -31.32
CA SER A 69 10.92 -2.93 -30.65
C SER A 69 10.94 -3.39 -29.20
N LEU A 70 11.70 -2.70 -28.35
CA LEU A 70 11.36 -2.64 -26.94
C LEU A 70 10.03 -1.88 -26.89
N ARG A 71 8.93 -2.60 -27.15
CA ARG A 71 7.67 -2.27 -26.52
C ARG A 71 7.98 -2.26 -25.04
N PHE A 72 7.96 -1.06 -24.46
CA PHE A 72 8.00 -0.84 -23.02
C PHE A 72 6.72 -1.43 -22.41
N SER A 73 6.57 -2.76 -22.44
CA SER A 73 5.55 -3.48 -21.71
C SER A 73 6.04 -3.67 -20.28
N CYS A 74 6.32 -2.55 -19.59
CA CYS A 74 6.72 -2.55 -18.18
C CYS A 74 5.53 -2.24 -17.25
N ALA A 75 4.38 -1.84 -17.79
CA ALA A 75 3.19 -1.50 -17.04
C ALA A 75 2.59 -2.66 -16.20
N PRO A 76 2.42 -3.90 -16.71
CA PRO A 76 1.73 -4.94 -15.93
C PRO A 76 2.57 -5.45 -14.75
N ARG A 77 3.90 -5.50 -14.89
CA ARG A 77 4.80 -6.01 -13.83
C ARG A 77 4.98 -5.01 -12.68
N SER A 78 5.08 -3.72 -13.00
CA SER A 78 5.14 -2.64 -11.99
C SER A 78 3.79 -2.45 -11.26
N ALA A 79 2.67 -2.56 -11.97
CA ALA A 79 1.33 -2.55 -11.38
C ALA A 79 1.11 -3.75 -10.45
N TRP A 80 1.52 -4.96 -10.87
CA TRP A 80 1.47 -6.18 -10.05
C TRP A 80 2.24 -6.03 -8.72
N GLU A 81 3.48 -5.52 -8.78
CA GLU A 81 4.29 -5.34 -7.58
C GLU A 81 3.71 -4.30 -6.61
N THR A 82 3.12 -3.23 -7.16
CA THR A 82 2.46 -2.20 -6.37
C THR A 82 1.23 -2.76 -5.65
N LEU A 83 0.36 -3.47 -6.38
CA LEU A 83 -0.85 -4.06 -5.82
C LEU A 83 -0.54 -5.13 -4.78
N ARG A 84 0.50 -5.95 -5.00
CA ARG A 84 0.96 -6.92 -4.01
C ARG A 84 1.46 -6.28 -2.71
N ARG A 85 2.10 -5.11 -2.79
CA ARG A 85 2.52 -4.35 -1.60
C ARG A 85 1.31 -3.77 -0.86
N GLN A 86 0.32 -3.26 -1.59
CA GLN A 86 -0.92 -2.74 -1.02
C GLN A 86 -1.70 -3.85 -0.30
N ILE A 87 -1.86 -5.01 -0.92
CA ILE A 87 -2.51 -6.19 -0.32
C ILE A 87 -1.82 -6.58 0.98
N ARG A 88 -0.49 -6.71 1.00
CA ARG A 88 0.25 -7.03 2.23
C ARG A 88 0.12 -5.96 3.31
N SER A 89 0.05 -4.69 2.92
CA SER A 89 -0.16 -3.60 3.87
C SER A 89 -1.54 -3.72 4.52
N LEU A 90 -2.58 -4.01 3.74
CA LEU A 90 -3.94 -4.23 4.25
C LEU A 90 -4.03 -5.49 5.12
N GLU A 91 -3.38 -6.59 4.73
CA GLU A 91 -3.29 -7.82 5.53
C GLU A 91 -2.71 -7.54 6.93
N ASN A 92 -1.60 -6.79 7.01
CA ASN A 92 -1.00 -6.40 8.30
C ASN A 92 -1.91 -5.50 9.14
N THR A 93 -2.58 -4.54 8.52
CA THR A 93 -3.54 -3.67 9.22
C THR A 93 -4.72 -4.48 9.76
N LEU A 94 -5.27 -5.38 8.95
CA LEU A 94 -6.36 -6.28 9.35
C LEU A 94 -5.97 -7.19 10.52
N GLU A 95 -4.78 -7.78 10.49
CA GLU A 95 -4.30 -8.61 11.60
C GLU A 95 -4.24 -7.82 12.92
N SER A 96 -3.73 -6.59 12.87
CA SER A 96 -3.70 -5.69 14.03
C SER A 96 -5.10 -5.36 14.52
N GLU A 97 -6.01 -5.01 13.62
CA GLU A 97 -7.39 -4.62 13.99
C GLU A 97 -8.20 -5.80 14.55
N ILE A 98 -8.12 -6.98 13.94
CA ILE A 98 -8.76 -8.20 14.45
C ILE A 98 -8.21 -8.53 15.85
N THR A 99 -6.91 -8.35 16.07
CA THR A 99 -6.31 -8.52 17.41
C THR A 99 -6.87 -7.50 18.41
N THR A 100 -7.02 -6.23 18.02
CA THR A 100 -7.65 -5.23 18.91
C THR A 100 -9.11 -5.54 19.20
N TYR A 101 -9.85 -6.02 18.20
CA TYR A 101 -11.25 -6.42 18.34
C TYR A 101 -11.41 -7.62 19.27
N ALA A 102 -10.53 -8.61 19.17
CA ALA A 102 -10.49 -9.74 20.11
C ALA A 102 -10.20 -9.29 21.55
N LYS A 103 -9.28 -8.33 21.74
CA LYS A 103 -9.01 -7.73 23.06
C LYS A 103 -10.21 -6.98 23.63
N LEU A 104 -10.97 -6.29 22.79
CA LEU A 104 -12.22 -5.64 23.18
C LEU A 104 -13.27 -6.69 23.61
N CYS A 105 -13.36 -7.83 22.93
CA CYS A 105 -14.21 -8.95 23.35
C CYS A 105 -13.85 -9.45 24.75
N THR A 106 -12.56 -9.66 25.04
CA THR A 106 -12.12 -10.04 26.40
C THR A 106 -12.47 -8.94 27.39
N SER A 107 -12.20 -7.68 27.05
CA SER A 107 -12.48 -6.52 27.91
C SER A 107 -13.96 -6.42 28.28
N VAL A 108 -14.87 -6.63 27.33
CA VAL A 108 -16.32 -6.70 27.54
C VAL A 108 -16.67 -7.81 28.55
N SER A 109 -16.07 -8.99 28.40
CA SER A 109 -16.28 -10.12 29.32
C SER A 109 -15.81 -9.80 30.74
N THR A 110 -14.58 -9.27 30.91
CA THR A 110 -14.03 -8.92 32.23
C THR A 110 -14.71 -7.73 32.89
N ALA A 111 -15.04 -6.67 32.13
CA ALA A 111 -15.72 -5.48 32.65
C ALA A 111 -17.11 -5.83 33.19
N TYR A 112 -17.77 -6.80 32.57
CA TYR A 112 -19.02 -7.34 33.08
C TYR A 112 -18.82 -8.07 34.41
N SER A 113 -17.81 -8.95 34.54
CA SER A 113 -17.54 -9.68 35.79
C SER A 113 -17.14 -8.79 36.97
N SER A 114 -16.50 -7.65 36.72
CA SER A 114 -16.00 -6.75 37.77
C SER A 114 -17.05 -5.78 38.30
N ASN A 115 -17.65 -5.02 37.39
CA ASN A 115 -18.49 -3.87 37.71
C ASN A 115 -19.96 -4.13 37.38
N GLY A 116 -20.27 -5.23 36.70
CA GLY A 116 -21.61 -5.64 36.24
C GLY A 116 -22.39 -4.52 35.54
N LYS A 117 -21.65 -3.64 34.85
CA LYS A 117 -22.15 -2.65 33.92
C LYS A 117 -21.22 -2.65 32.72
N LEU A 118 -21.80 -2.82 31.54
CA LEU A 118 -21.10 -2.67 30.28
C LEU A 118 -20.83 -1.17 30.07
N SER A 119 -19.58 -0.80 29.83
CA SER A 119 -19.23 0.58 29.52
C SER A 119 -19.72 0.89 28.10
N GLU A 120 -20.65 1.84 27.96
CA GLU A 120 -21.16 2.31 26.66
C GLU A 120 -20.00 2.64 25.70
N ARG A 121 -18.92 3.21 26.24
CA ARG A 121 -17.70 3.53 25.50
C ARG A 121 -17.04 2.30 24.86
N THR A 122 -17.06 1.15 25.53
CA THR A 122 -16.46 -0.09 25.02
C THR A 122 -17.30 -0.69 23.90
N ILE A 123 -18.62 -0.51 23.95
CA ILE A 123 -19.56 -0.95 22.89
C ILE A 123 -19.41 -0.06 21.65
N THR A 124 -19.29 1.25 21.83
CA THR A 124 -19.06 2.16 20.70
C THR A 124 -17.72 1.87 20.05
N GLU A 125 -16.67 1.67 20.84
CA GLU A 125 -15.34 1.33 20.35
C GLU A 125 -15.30 -0.02 19.62
N SER A 126 -15.99 -1.04 20.14
CA SER A 126 -16.08 -2.33 19.46
C SER A 126 -16.79 -2.22 18.10
N ARG A 127 -17.87 -1.44 18.03
CA ARG A 127 -18.60 -1.19 16.78
C ARG A 127 -17.80 -0.41 15.75
N GLU A 128 -17.07 0.62 16.17
CA GLU A 128 -16.18 1.39 15.29
C GLU A 128 -15.05 0.52 14.72
N VAL A 129 -14.48 -0.38 15.53
CA VAL A 129 -13.48 -1.35 15.08
C VAL A 129 -14.09 -2.37 14.14
N GLU A 130 -15.32 -2.83 14.40
CA GLU A 130 -16.06 -3.76 13.53
C GLU A 130 -16.28 -3.17 12.14
N GLU A 131 -16.76 -1.92 12.04
CA GLU A 131 -16.97 -1.21 10.77
C GLU A 131 -15.65 -1.06 9.99
N ARG A 132 -14.58 -0.70 10.69
CA ARG A 132 -13.26 -0.53 10.06
C ARG A 132 -12.69 -1.84 9.51
N ILE A 133 -12.88 -2.95 10.22
CA ILE A 133 -12.49 -4.29 9.73
C ILE A 133 -13.32 -4.68 8.52
N GLU A 134 -14.63 -4.43 8.53
CA GLU A 134 -15.51 -4.71 7.38
C GLU A 134 -15.06 -3.94 6.13
N ASP A 135 -14.69 -2.67 6.28
CA ASP A 135 -14.22 -1.86 5.16
C ASP A 135 -12.84 -2.28 4.65
N ASN A 136 -11.92 -2.61 5.55
CA ASN A 136 -10.61 -3.14 5.18
C ASN A 136 -10.72 -4.51 4.47
N LEU A 137 -11.64 -5.38 4.89
CA LEU A 137 -11.93 -6.65 4.21
C LEU A 137 -12.49 -6.43 2.79
N LYS A 138 -13.40 -5.48 2.62
CA LYS A 138 -13.92 -5.10 1.28
C LYS A 138 -12.78 -4.58 0.39
N GLN A 139 -11.93 -3.70 0.92
CA GLN A 139 -10.78 -3.17 0.17
C GLN A 139 -9.79 -4.27 -0.22
N LEU A 140 -9.48 -5.19 0.70
CA LEU A 140 -8.61 -6.34 0.43
C LEU A 140 -9.21 -7.22 -0.67
N SER A 141 -10.50 -7.55 -0.59
CA SER A 141 -11.21 -8.33 -1.60
C SER A 141 -11.12 -7.68 -2.99
N LEU A 142 -11.37 -6.37 -3.09
CA LEU A 142 -11.25 -5.62 -4.35
C LEU A 142 -9.84 -5.66 -4.94
N GLN A 143 -8.81 -5.53 -4.09
CA GLN A 143 -7.42 -5.60 -4.54
C GLN A 143 -7.01 -7.02 -4.98
N VAL A 144 -7.51 -8.05 -4.29
CA VAL A 144 -7.30 -9.45 -4.65
C VAL A 144 -8.00 -9.80 -5.97
N ASP A 145 -9.18 -9.23 -6.23
CA ASP A 145 -9.84 -9.38 -7.53
C ASP A 145 -9.10 -8.62 -8.64
N GLN A 146 -8.61 -7.41 -8.35
CA GLN A 146 -7.82 -6.63 -9.30
C GLN A 146 -6.52 -7.36 -9.68
N ILE A 147 -5.82 -7.98 -8.71
CA ILE A 147 -4.56 -8.69 -8.98
C ILE A 147 -4.81 -9.95 -9.81
N TYR A 148 -5.96 -10.61 -9.60
CA TYR A 148 -6.41 -11.74 -10.42
C TYR A 148 -6.76 -11.32 -11.86
N ARG A 149 -7.49 -10.20 -12.02
CA ARG A 149 -7.82 -9.63 -13.35
C ARG A 149 -6.57 -9.20 -14.12
N LEU A 150 -5.60 -8.58 -13.45
CA LEU A 150 -4.30 -8.25 -14.07
C LEU A 150 -3.57 -9.48 -14.57
N LEU A 151 -3.65 -10.59 -13.83
CA LEU A 151 -3.03 -11.87 -14.23
C LEU A 151 -3.72 -12.48 -15.46
N GLN A 152 -5.05 -12.35 -15.56
CA GLN A 152 -5.84 -12.86 -16.69
C GLN A 152 -5.72 -12.00 -17.96
N THR A 153 -5.55 -10.69 -17.81
CA THR A 153 -5.48 -9.73 -18.93
C THR A 153 -4.06 -9.51 -19.46
N SER A 154 -3.05 -10.02 -18.76
CA SER A 154 -1.66 -9.95 -19.19
C SER A 154 -1.46 -10.71 -20.51
N SER A 155 -0.86 -10.04 -21.51
CA SER A 155 -0.50 -10.64 -22.79
C SER A 155 0.64 -11.67 -22.69
N VAL A 156 1.30 -11.74 -21.53
CA VAL A 156 2.36 -12.72 -21.22
C VAL A 156 1.80 -13.73 -20.23
N ALA A 157 2.03 -15.02 -20.51
CA ALA A 157 1.62 -16.12 -19.66
C ALA A 157 2.10 -15.88 -18.20
N PRO A 158 1.20 -15.97 -17.20
CA PRO A 158 1.55 -15.86 -15.79
C PRO A 158 2.66 -16.83 -15.40
N THR A 159 3.68 -16.36 -14.67
CA THR A 159 4.65 -17.27 -14.06
C THR A 159 3.95 -18.09 -12.98
N GLY A 160 4.29 -19.39 -12.82
CA GLY A 160 3.68 -20.25 -11.79
C GLY A 160 3.72 -19.64 -10.38
N SER A 161 4.82 -18.93 -10.04
CA SER A 161 4.94 -18.20 -8.78
C SER A 161 3.92 -17.07 -8.60
N MET A 162 3.48 -16.40 -9.68
CA MET A 162 2.46 -15.34 -9.63
C MET A 162 1.08 -15.94 -9.41
N THR A 163 0.77 -17.05 -10.07
CA THR A 163 -0.49 -17.79 -9.88
C THR A 163 -0.61 -18.33 -8.46
N HIS A 164 0.46 -18.95 -7.93
CA HIS A 164 0.49 -19.41 -6.53
C HIS A 164 0.32 -18.25 -5.54
N ALA A 165 1.00 -17.11 -5.78
CA ALA A 165 0.84 -15.94 -4.92
C ALA A 165 -0.60 -15.40 -4.93
N CYS A 166 -1.26 -15.37 -6.09
CA CYS A 166 -2.64 -14.93 -6.18
C CYS A 166 -3.61 -15.86 -5.45
N ASN A 167 -3.42 -17.18 -5.59
CA ASN A 167 -4.22 -18.17 -4.86
C ASN A 167 -4.03 -18.03 -3.35
N ARG A 168 -2.78 -17.79 -2.91
CA ARG A 168 -2.49 -17.55 -1.50
C ARG A 168 -3.22 -16.31 -0.96
N HIS A 169 -3.27 -15.22 -1.71
CA HIS A 169 -4.01 -14.02 -1.28
C HIS A 169 -5.53 -14.29 -1.15
N LYS A 170 -6.11 -15.18 -1.97
CA LYS A 170 -7.50 -15.61 -1.82
C LYS A 170 -7.72 -16.47 -0.57
N GLU A 171 -6.82 -17.42 -0.30
CA GLU A 171 -6.89 -18.24 0.91
C GLU A 171 -6.80 -17.39 2.18
N VAL A 172 -5.85 -16.45 2.21
CA VAL A 172 -5.63 -15.52 3.33
C VAL A 172 -6.83 -14.61 3.54
N LEU A 173 -7.45 -14.09 2.47
CA LEU A 173 -8.70 -13.32 2.56
C LEU A 173 -9.81 -14.14 3.23
N GLN A 174 -10.02 -15.39 2.78
CA GLN A 174 -11.04 -16.27 3.37
C GLN A 174 -10.76 -16.63 4.83
N GLU A 175 -9.48 -16.74 5.20
CA GLU A 175 -9.06 -16.94 6.58
C GLU A 175 -9.44 -15.73 7.45
N TYR A 176 -9.11 -14.51 7.02
CA TYR A 176 -9.49 -13.29 7.74
C TYR A 176 -11.01 -13.10 7.83
N GLU A 177 -11.78 -13.42 6.79
CA GLU A 177 -13.26 -13.39 6.84
C GLU A 177 -13.81 -14.37 7.88
N ARG A 178 -13.24 -15.58 7.96
CA ARG A 178 -13.65 -16.60 8.93
C ARG A 178 -13.30 -16.16 10.36
N ASP A 179 -12.09 -15.64 10.55
CA ASP A 179 -11.61 -15.19 11.86
C ASP A 179 -12.39 -13.97 12.37
N PHE A 180 -12.69 -13.02 11.47
CA PHE A 180 -13.55 -11.89 11.79
C PHE A 180 -14.96 -12.36 12.18
N LYS A 181 -15.58 -13.25 11.40
CA LYS A 181 -16.90 -13.79 11.71
C LYS A 181 -16.92 -14.52 13.05
N ARG A 182 -15.90 -15.33 13.34
CA ARG A 182 -15.74 -16.02 14.62
C ARG A 182 -15.66 -15.02 15.78
N THR A 183 -14.80 -14.02 15.66
CA THR A 183 -14.59 -13.00 16.70
C THR A 183 -15.85 -12.16 16.91
N ARG A 184 -16.57 -11.82 15.83
CA ARG A 184 -17.85 -11.11 15.87
C ARG A 184 -18.93 -11.90 16.60
N THR A 185 -19.06 -13.19 16.32
CA THR A 185 -20.00 -14.06 17.06
C THR A 185 -19.64 -14.11 18.55
N SER A 186 -18.35 -14.26 18.87
CA SER A 186 -17.88 -14.27 20.26
C SER A 186 -18.24 -12.97 20.99
N LEU A 187 -18.03 -11.81 20.36
CA LEU A 187 -18.39 -10.52 20.96
C LEU A 187 -19.90 -10.41 21.19
N ARG A 188 -20.72 -10.77 20.18
CA ARG A 188 -22.18 -10.75 20.31
C ARG A 188 -22.68 -11.66 21.43
N GLU A 189 -22.08 -12.83 21.59
CA GLU A 189 -22.40 -13.71 22.73
C GLU A 189 -22.04 -13.06 24.07
N CYS A 190 -20.88 -12.41 24.17
CA CYS A 190 -20.47 -11.67 25.36
C CYS A 190 -21.43 -10.51 25.66
N GLU A 191 -21.83 -9.73 24.65
CA GLU A 191 -22.79 -8.63 24.79
C GLU A 191 -24.18 -9.13 25.19
N GLN A 192 -24.67 -10.22 24.59
CA GLN A 192 -25.94 -10.84 24.96
C GLN A 192 -25.93 -11.33 26.40
N ARG A 193 -24.86 -12.02 26.82
CA ARG A 193 -24.68 -12.45 28.22
C ARG A 193 -24.65 -11.24 29.16
N ALA A 194 -23.94 -10.18 28.80
CA ALA A 194 -23.86 -8.96 29.60
C ALA A 194 -25.23 -8.26 29.72
N SER A 195 -25.99 -8.17 28.63
CA SER A 195 -27.32 -7.57 28.60
C SER A 195 -28.33 -8.33 29.46
N LEU A 196 -28.39 -9.66 29.31
CA LEU A 196 -29.29 -10.52 30.09
C LEU A 196 -29.01 -10.41 31.60
N LEU A 197 -27.73 -10.50 31.98
CA LEU A 197 -27.36 -10.47 33.38
C LEU A 197 -27.39 -9.04 33.99
N SER A 198 -27.30 -8.00 33.16
CA SER A 198 -27.51 -6.60 33.59
C SER A 198 -28.94 -6.38 34.10
N SER A 199 -29.96 -6.93 33.42
CA SER A 199 -31.36 -6.84 33.89
C SER A 199 -31.53 -7.52 35.24
N VAL A 200 -31.05 -8.77 35.35
CA VAL A 200 -31.12 -9.57 36.58
C VAL A 200 -30.41 -8.86 37.74
N ARG A 201 -29.23 -8.28 37.49
CA ARG A 201 -28.50 -7.55 38.54
C ARG A 201 -29.20 -6.27 38.96
N SER A 202 -29.83 -5.55 38.03
CA SER A 202 -30.65 -4.38 38.35
C SER A 202 -31.81 -4.75 39.26
N GLU A 203 -32.54 -5.82 38.94
CA GLU A 203 -33.63 -6.34 39.76
C GLU A 203 -33.16 -6.79 41.15
N ILE A 204 -32.07 -7.56 41.24
CA ILE A 204 -31.46 -7.98 42.51
C ILE A 204 -31.03 -6.77 43.34
N SER A 205 -30.41 -5.77 42.72
CA SER A 205 -29.97 -4.56 43.43
C SER A 205 -31.15 -3.74 43.95
N SER A 206 -32.25 -3.68 43.18
CA SER A 206 -33.46 -2.97 43.56
C SER A 206 -34.15 -3.66 44.73
N PHE A 207 -34.28 -4.99 44.69
CA PHE A 207 -34.80 -5.80 45.79
C PHE A 207 -33.91 -5.72 47.04
N LYS A 208 -32.59 -5.77 46.88
CA LYS A 208 -31.64 -5.65 48.00
C LYS A 208 -31.61 -4.23 48.60
N SER A 209 -31.96 -3.21 47.83
CA SER A 209 -32.04 -1.82 48.31
C SER A 209 -33.33 -1.50 49.04
N SER A 210 -34.44 -2.19 48.72
CA SER A 210 -35.71 -2.03 49.41
C SER A 210 -35.76 -2.77 50.76
N GLN A 211 -34.90 -3.78 50.93
CA GLN A 211 -34.69 -4.47 52.19
C GLN A 211 -33.51 -3.83 52.95
N ILE A 212 -33.67 -3.52 54.24
CA ILE A 212 -32.57 -2.99 55.07
C ILE A 212 -31.47 -4.05 55.10
N ALA A 213 -30.42 -3.88 54.28
CA ALA A 213 -29.31 -4.81 54.22
C ALA A 213 -28.61 -4.84 55.58
N SER A 214 -28.58 -6.00 56.22
CA SER A 214 -27.90 -6.15 57.52
C SER A 214 -26.39 -5.88 57.35
N GLU A 215 -25.69 -5.43 58.40
CA GLU A 215 -24.23 -5.24 58.35
C GLU A 215 -23.50 -6.50 57.86
N GLN A 216 -24.04 -7.68 58.16
CA GLN A 216 -23.49 -8.95 57.71
C GLN A 216 -23.54 -9.12 56.18
N ASP A 217 -24.61 -8.64 55.52
CA ASP A 217 -24.70 -8.63 54.06
C ASP A 217 -23.73 -7.64 53.41
N ARG A 218 -23.38 -6.55 54.11
CA ARG A 218 -22.36 -5.61 53.66
C ARG A 218 -20.99 -6.27 53.68
N HIS A 219 -20.62 -6.95 54.77
CA HIS A 219 -19.35 -7.67 54.87
C HIS A 219 -19.21 -8.82 53.86
N LEU A 220 -20.30 -9.52 53.56
CA LEU A 220 -20.30 -10.56 52.52
C LEU A 220 -20.15 -9.96 51.12
N ASN A 221 -20.79 -8.81 50.86
CA ASN A 221 -20.63 -8.11 49.60
C ASN A 221 -19.19 -7.58 49.41
N ASP A 222 -18.59 -7.03 50.46
CA ASP A 222 -17.18 -6.59 50.45
C ASP A 222 -16.24 -7.75 50.12
N ARG A 223 -16.46 -8.93 50.72
CA ARG A 223 -15.70 -10.15 50.38
C ARG A 223 -15.87 -10.57 48.93
N SER A 224 -17.09 -10.48 48.39
CA SER A 224 -17.37 -10.78 46.99
C SER A 224 -16.64 -9.81 46.05
N SER A 225 -16.68 -8.51 46.34
CA SER A 225 -15.97 -7.47 45.60
C SER A 225 -14.45 -7.60 45.69
N ILE A 226 -13.91 -8.04 46.84
CA ILE A 226 -12.48 -8.34 46.98
C ILE A 226 -12.10 -9.55 46.12
N ASN A 227 -12.91 -10.61 46.13
CA ASN A 227 -12.65 -11.82 45.33
C ASN A 227 -12.72 -11.51 43.82
N SER A 228 -13.71 -10.73 43.37
CA SER A 228 -13.77 -10.29 41.97
C SER A 228 -12.56 -9.43 41.59
N SER A 229 -12.12 -8.52 42.48
CA SER A 229 -10.92 -7.70 42.27
C SER A 229 -9.65 -8.54 42.19
N HIS A 230 -9.53 -9.59 43.00
CA HIS A 230 -8.41 -10.53 42.95
C HIS A 230 -8.36 -11.26 41.61
N ARG A 231 -9.50 -11.77 41.13
CA ARG A 231 -9.58 -12.42 39.81
C ARG A 231 -9.19 -11.48 38.66
N LEU A 232 -9.60 -10.21 38.73
CA LEU A 232 -9.18 -9.21 37.74
C LEU A 232 -7.68 -8.94 37.81
N ALA A 233 -7.10 -8.90 39.01
CA ALA A 233 -5.65 -8.77 39.15
C ALA A 233 -4.93 -9.96 38.50
N ASP A 234 -5.43 -11.18 38.70
CA ASP A 234 -4.89 -12.39 38.07
C ASP A 234 -5.04 -12.35 36.53
N ASP A 235 -6.18 -11.90 36.00
CA ASP A 235 -6.40 -11.74 34.55
C ASP A 235 -5.47 -10.68 33.94
N VAL A 236 -5.30 -9.53 34.61
CA VAL A 236 -4.39 -8.47 34.17
C VAL A 236 -2.93 -8.96 34.18
N LEU A 237 -2.54 -9.74 35.20
CA LEU A 237 -1.24 -10.38 35.24
C LEU A 237 -1.07 -11.37 34.08
N GLY A 238 -2.09 -12.19 33.80
CA GLY A 238 -2.11 -13.11 32.67
C GLY A 238 -1.91 -12.40 31.33
N GLN A 239 -2.71 -11.35 31.08
CA GLN A 239 -2.60 -10.52 29.87
C GLN A 239 -1.23 -9.83 29.76
N ALA A 240 -0.63 -9.39 30.88
CA ALA A 240 0.71 -8.81 30.89
C ALA A 240 1.78 -9.84 30.52
N TYR A 241 1.67 -11.09 31.01
CA TYR A 241 2.57 -12.18 30.61
C TYR A 241 2.41 -12.55 29.13
N GLU A 242 1.18 -12.64 28.63
CA GLU A 242 0.92 -12.87 27.19
C GLU A 242 1.48 -11.75 26.32
N THR A 243 1.31 -10.50 26.73
CA THR A 243 1.85 -9.34 26.01
C THR A 243 3.38 -9.34 26.00
N ARG A 244 4.03 -9.68 27.13
CA ARG A 244 5.49 -9.86 27.19
C ARG A 244 5.96 -10.97 26.25
N TYR A 245 5.22 -12.08 26.19
CA TYR A 245 5.52 -13.19 25.28
C TYR A 245 5.34 -12.78 23.82
N GLN A 246 4.27 -12.05 23.48
CA GLN A 246 4.03 -11.50 22.14
C GLN A 246 5.16 -10.55 21.72
N PHE A 247 5.60 -9.62 22.57
CA PHE A 247 6.75 -8.75 22.25
C PHE A 247 8.05 -9.53 22.09
N SER A 248 8.29 -10.57 22.90
CA SER A 248 9.45 -11.44 22.74
C SER A 248 9.42 -12.18 21.40
N ASN A 249 8.26 -12.73 21.00
CA ASN A 249 8.11 -13.40 19.71
C ASN A 249 8.20 -12.41 18.54
N GLN A 250 7.60 -11.22 18.65
CA GLN A 250 7.71 -10.15 17.67
C GLN A 250 9.18 -9.72 17.50
N ARG A 251 9.95 -9.61 18.59
CA ARG A 251 11.39 -9.32 18.54
C ARG A 251 12.18 -10.41 17.84
N ARG A 252 11.86 -11.69 18.04
CA ARG A 252 12.47 -12.81 17.29
C ARG A 252 12.13 -12.73 15.80
N THR A 253 10.89 -12.40 15.45
CA THR A 253 10.46 -12.21 14.05
C THR A 253 11.14 -11.02 13.39
N LEU A 254 11.32 -9.91 14.11
CA LEU A 254 12.09 -8.75 13.62
C LEU A 254 13.58 -9.08 13.47
N PHE A 255 14.17 -9.83 14.40
CA PHE A 255 15.55 -10.27 14.29
C PHE A 255 15.74 -11.21 13.09
N ASN A 256 14.82 -12.15 12.88
CA ASN A 256 14.84 -13.03 11.71
C ASN A 256 14.63 -12.26 10.40
N SER A 257 13.80 -11.23 10.40
CA SER A 257 13.61 -10.32 9.25
C SER A 257 14.87 -9.48 8.98
N ASN A 258 15.54 -8.99 10.02
CA ASN A 258 16.81 -8.26 9.90
C ASN A 258 17.94 -9.18 9.39
N SER A 259 18.01 -10.42 9.89
CA SER A 259 18.95 -11.44 9.41
C SER A 259 18.69 -11.83 7.95
N ARG A 260 17.41 -11.90 7.53
CA ARG A 260 17.06 -12.11 6.11
C ARG A 260 17.40 -10.90 5.25
N MET A 261 17.24 -9.67 5.74
CA MET A 261 17.68 -8.47 5.02
C MET A 261 19.21 -8.41 4.88
N GLY A 262 19.95 -8.76 5.94
CA GLY A 262 21.41 -8.93 5.89
C GLY A 262 21.84 -10.07 4.96
N SER A 263 21.10 -11.17 4.93
CA SER A 263 21.34 -12.29 4.02
C SER A 263 20.97 -11.98 2.56
N VAL A 264 19.94 -11.17 2.28
CA VAL A 264 19.63 -10.67 0.93
C VAL A 264 20.74 -9.74 0.44
N ILE A 265 21.31 -8.90 1.31
CA ILE A 265 22.50 -8.09 0.98
C ILE A 265 23.72 -9.00 0.72
N ALA A 266 23.86 -10.10 1.47
CA ALA A 266 24.96 -11.06 1.29
C ALA A 266 24.78 -12.04 0.10
N THR A 267 23.54 -12.34 -0.31
CA THR A 267 23.20 -13.29 -1.40
C THR A 267 23.02 -12.62 -2.76
N VAL A 268 23.12 -11.29 -2.84
CA VAL A 268 23.35 -10.58 -4.11
C VAL A 268 24.80 -10.07 -4.17
N PRO A 269 25.81 -10.96 -4.29
CA PRO A 269 27.17 -10.54 -4.61
C PRO A 269 27.14 -9.89 -6.01
N GLY A 270 27.24 -8.56 -6.06
CA GLY A 270 27.24 -7.82 -7.32
C GLY A 270 26.38 -6.55 -7.36
N VAL A 271 25.53 -6.26 -6.36
CA VAL A 271 24.83 -4.96 -6.32
C VAL A 271 25.82 -3.80 -6.24
N ASN A 272 26.89 -3.91 -5.43
CA ASN A 272 27.95 -2.91 -5.40
C ASN A 272 28.66 -2.76 -6.75
N SER A 273 28.87 -3.84 -7.50
CA SER A 273 29.46 -3.77 -8.84
C SER A 273 28.50 -3.18 -9.87
N LEU A 274 27.19 -3.49 -9.79
CA LEU A 274 26.17 -2.92 -10.67
C LEU A 274 25.93 -1.43 -10.39
N ILE A 275 25.88 -1.02 -9.11
CA ILE A 275 25.79 0.39 -8.69
C ILE A 275 27.06 1.15 -9.10
N SER A 276 28.24 0.53 -8.97
CA SER A 276 29.52 1.11 -9.39
C SER A 276 29.61 1.25 -10.92
N MET A 277 29.15 0.25 -11.69
CA MET A 277 29.10 0.33 -13.15
C MET A 277 28.13 1.41 -13.64
N ILE A 278 26.95 1.55 -13.01
CA ILE A 278 25.98 2.62 -13.30
C ILE A 278 26.60 4.01 -13.00
N ASN A 279 27.27 4.17 -11.87
CA ASN A 279 27.91 5.43 -11.50
C ASN A 279 29.11 5.76 -12.42
N SER A 280 29.87 4.75 -12.87
CA SER A 280 31.00 4.96 -13.82
C SER A 280 30.52 5.48 -15.19
N ARG A 281 29.33 5.08 -15.63
CA ARG A 281 28.77 5.52 -16.91
C ARG A 281 28.29 6.96 -16.82
N ARG A 282 27.59 7.30 -15.73
CA ARG A 282 27.14 8.68 -15.44
C ARG A 282 28.32 9.64 -15.27
N ARG A 283 29.41 9.21 -14.61
CA ARG A 283 30.62 10.02 -14.42
C ARG A 283 31.35 10.29 -15.73
N ARG A 284 31.40 9.34 -16.67
CA ARG A 284 31.98 9.56 -18.01
C ARG A 284 31.17 10.55 -18.84
N ASP A 285 29.84 10.44 -18.81
CA ASP A 285 28.97 11.34 -19.57
C ASP A 285 29.08 12.79 -19.04
N THR A 286 29.15 12.99 -17.71
CA THR A 286 29.39 14.31 -17.12
C THR A 286 30.78 14.87 -17.45
N LEU A 287 31.82 14.03 -17.50
CA LEU A 287 33.18 14.47 -17.82
C LEU A 287 33.30 14.92 -19.29
N ILE A 288 32.65 14.21 -20.22
CA ILE A 288 32.57 14.61 -21.64
C ILE A 288 31.78 15.91 -21.79
N LEU A 289 30.66 16.06 -21.10
CA LEU A 289 29.86 17.29 -21.16
C LEU A 289 30.63 18.50 -20.62
N ALA A 290 31.34 18.33 -19.50
CA ALA A 290 32.14 19.39 -18.88
C ALA A 290 33.33 19.82 -19.73
N THR A 291 34.03 18.89 -20.40
CA THR A 291 35.14 19.24 -21.30
C THR A 291 34.66 19.95 -22.55
N VAL A 292 33.54 19.55 -23.14
CA VAL A 292 32.96 20.24 -24.31
C VAL A 292 32.49 21.64 -23.93
N ALA A 293 31.76 21.78 -22.82
CA ALA A 293 31.28 23.08 -22.35
C ALA A 293 32.44 24.03 -21.99
N GLY A 294 33.45 23.53 -21.26
CA GLY A 294 34.64 24.30 -20.88
C GLY A 294 35.53 24.67 -22.07
N GLY A 295 35.73 23.74 -23.02
CA GLY A 295 36.49 24.01 -24.24
C GLY A 295 35.83 25.07 -25.11
N CYS A 296 34.51 25.01 -25.29
CA CYS A 296 33.76 26.03 -26.02
C CYS A 296 33.83 27.40 -25.34
N THR A 297 33.70 27.47 -24.01
CA THR A 297 33.81 28.75 -23.28
C THR A 297 35.21 29.34 -23.35
N PHE A 298 36.26 28.52 -23.23
CA PHE A 298 37.65 28.97 -23.35
C PHE A 298 37.99 29.46 -24.76
N MET A 299 37.53 28.75 -25.80
CA MET A 299 37.72 29.16 -27.19
C MET A 299 37.04 30.51 -27.48
N LEU A 300 35.82 30.72 -26.98
CA LEU A 300 35.11 32.00 -27.12
C LEU A 300 35.86 33.14 -26.42
N LEU A 301 36.40 32.90 -25.22
CA LEU A 301 37.21 33.90 -24.50
C LEU A 301 38.49 34.28 -25.25
N LEU A 302 39.17 33.31 -25.87
CA LEU A 302 40.36 33.59 -26.68
C LEU A 302 40.03 34.36 -27.97
N LEU A 303 38.85 34.13 -28.56
CA LEU A 303 38.39 34.87 -29.73
C LEU A 303 37.90 36.29 -29.40
N THR A 304 37.42 36.55 -28.18
CA THR A 304 36.98 37.89 -27.78
C THR A 304 38.13 38.76 -27.29
N PHE A 305 39.17 38.17 -26.70
CA PHE A 305 40.36 38.90 -26.24
C PHE A 305 41.41 39.14 -27.34
N ARG A 306 41.20 38.62 -28.55
CA ARG A 306 42.10 38.73 -29.69
C ARG A 306 41.45 39.50 -30.84
#